data_AF-A0A7C1MLI3-F1
#
_entry.id   AF-A0A7C1MLI3-F1
#
_cell.length_a   1.000
_cell.length_b   1.000
_cell.length_c   1.000
_cell.angle_alpha   90.00
_cell.angle_beta   90.00
_cell.angle_gamma   90.00
#
_symmetry.space_group_name_H-M   'P 1'
#
loop_
_entity.id
_entity.type
_entity.pdbx_description
1 polymer ?
#
loop_
_entity_poly.entity_id
_entity_poly.type
_entity_poly.pdbx_seq_one_letter_code
_entity_poly.pdbx_strand_id
1 'polypeptide(L)'
;MRPVQYFTDEYLQQCRKMKPEQVLRFLEDFRELQKARKPARSKLISLKVPEDLLESFKAKANQTGCLYQTQIKKLMREWLME
;
A
#
# COMPACT_ATOMS: atom_id res chain seq x y z
N MET A 1 -8.82 1.73 12.21
CA MET A 1 -8.99 3.20 12.20
C MET A 1 -8.40 3.76 10.92
N ARG A 2 -9.07 4.71 10.26
CA ARG A 2 -8.42 5.51 9.21
C ARG A 2 -7.36 6.39 9.91
N PRO A 3 -6.12 6.47 9.43
CA PRO A 3 -5.11 7.33 10.04
C PRO A 3 -5.62 8.77 10.02
N VAL A 4 -5.51 9.46 11.15
CA VAL A 4 -5.86 10.87 11.26
C VAL A 4 -4.83 11.65 10.44
N GLN A 5 -5.32 12.44 9.48
CA GLN A 5 -4.48 13.27 8.64
C GLN A 5 -4.46 14.68 9.21
N TYR A 6 -3.27 15.22 9.44
CA TYR A 6 -3.06 16.59 9.95
C TYR A 6 -2.76 17.52 8.78
N PHE A 7 -3.30 18.74 8.83
CA PHE A 7 -3.07 19.79 7.85
C PHE A 7 -2.64 21.06 8.57
N THR A 8 -1.71 21.81 7.98
CA THR A 8 -1.27 23.09 8.54
C THR A 8 -2.29 24.18 8.23
N ASP A 9 -2.29 25.25 9.03
CA ASP A 9 -3.21 26.37 8.82
C ASP A 9 -2.97 27.07 7.48
N GLU A 10 -1.72 27.16 7.03
CA GLU A 10 -1.35 27.73 5.73
C GLU A 10 -1.97 26.93 4.58
N TYR A 11 -1.91 25.60 4.67
CA TYR A 11 -2.53 24.71 3.69
C TYR A 11 -4.05 24.93 3.64
N LEU A 12 -4.71 25.01 4.79
CA LEU A 12 -6.15 25.26 4.86
C LEU A 12 -6.53 26.63 4.30
N GLN A 13 -5.73 27.67 4.55
CA GLN A 13 -5.93 28.98 3.95
C GLN A 13 -5.79 28.96 2.43
N GLN A 14 -4.84 28.18 1.89
CA GLN A 14 -4.69 28.00 0.46
C GLN A 14 -5.90 27.28 -0.16
N CYS A 15 -6.42 26.23 0.50
CA CYS A 15 -7.62 25.52 0.06
C CYS A 15 -8.85 26.45 0.00
N ARG A 16 -9.00 27.37 0.96
CA ARG A 16 -10.12 28.34 0.98
C ARG A 16 -10.11 29.31 -0.20
N LYS A 17 -8.95 29.53 -0.84
CA LYS A 17 -8.78 30.44 -1.99
C LYS A 17 -8.94 29.73 -3.35
N MET A 18 -9.19 28.43 -3.37
CA MET A 18 -9.33 27.68 -4.62
C MET A 18 -10.57 28.10 -5.40
N LYS A 19 -10.42 28.25 -6.71
CA LYS A 19 -11.54 28.48 -7.61
C LYS A 19 -12.36 27.21 -7.82
N PRO A 20 -13.65 27.31 -8.16
CA PRO A 20 -14.51 26.14 -8.38
C PRO A 20 -13.92 25.12 -9.35
N GLU A 21 -13.24 25.55 -10.42
CA GLU A 21 -12.65 24.67 -11.42
C GLU A 21 -11.48 23.84 -10.85
N GLN A 22 -10.71 24.43 -9.93
CA GLN A 22 -9.61 23.75 -9.25
C GLN A 22 -10.13 22.70 -8.27
N VAL A 23 -11.25 23.00 -7.59
CA VAL A 23 -11.93 22.04 -6.71
C VAL A 23 -12.46 20.85 -7.53
N LEU A 24 -13.11 21.12 -8.67
CA LEU A 24 -13.61 20.06 -9.55
C LEU A 24 -12.47 19.18 -10.07
N ARG A 25 -11.36 19.80 -10.49
CA ARG A 25 -10.17 19.05 -10.94
C ARG A 25 -9.63 18.14 -9.85
N PHE A 26 -9.48 18.65 -8.63
CA PHE A 26 -9.04 17.86 -7.48
C PHE A 26 -9.95 16.65 -7.23
N LEU A 27 -11.28 16.84 -7.26
CA LEU A 27 -12.23 15.76 -7.02
C LEU A 27 -12.15 14.66 -8.08
N GLU A 28 -11.97 15.02 -9.36
CA GLU A 28 -11.79 14.06 -10.44
C GLU A 28 -10.46 13.30 -10.32
N ASP A 29 -9.35 14.01 -10.09
CA ASP A 29 -8.04 13.39 -9.90
C ASP A 29 -8.05 12.46 -8.67
N PHE A 30 -8.71 12.86 -7.58
CA PHE A 30 -8.90 12.02 -6.41
C PHE A 30 -9.75 10.78 -6.71
N ARG A 31 -10.83 10.93 -7.48
CA ARG A 31 -11.68 9.80 -7.91
C ARG A 31 -10.88 8.79 -8.72
N GLU A 32 -10.04 9.24 -9.65
CA GLU A 32 -9.17 8.36 -10.44
C GLU A 32 -8.14 7.63 -9.58
N LEU A 33 -7.51 8.34 -8.64
CA LEU A 33 -6.59 7.74 -7.69
C LEU A 33 -7.26 6.63 -6.85
N GLN A 34 -8.52 6.83 -6.45
CA GLN A 34 -9.30 5.82 -5.72
C GLN A 34 -9.70 4.63 -6.61
N LYS A 35 -9.95 4.83 -7.91
CA LYS A 35 -10.21 3.74 -8.87
C LYS A 35 -9.01 2.78 -8.97
N ALA A 36 -7.79 3.32 -8.95
CA ALA A 36 -6.56 2.52 -9.09
C ALA A 36 -6.23 1.65 -7.86
N ARG A 37 -6.91 1.83 -6.72
CA ARG A 37 -6.46 1.27 -5.42
C ARG A 37 -7.56 0.66 -4.57
N LYS A 38 -8.35 -0.26 -5.11
CA LYS A 38 -8.94 -1.30 -4.23
C LYS A 38 -7.95 -2.45 -4.15
N PRO A 39 -7.12 -2.56 -3.09
CA PRO A 39 -6.31 -3.74 -2.89
C PRO A 39 -7.26 -4.96 -2.89
N ALA A 40 -6.87 -5.99 -3.64
CA ALA A 40 -7.61 -7.25 -3.62
C ALA A 40 -7.78 -7.72 -2.17
N ARG A 41 -8.95 -8.28 -1.85
CA ARG A 41 -9.20 -8.78 -0.50
C ARG A 41 -8.17 -9.86 -0.17
N SER A 42 -7.38 -9.62 0.87
CA SER A 42 -6.45 -10.63 1.38
C SER A 42 -7.20 -11.61 2.27
N LYS A 43 -6.90 -12.91 2.11
CA LYS A 43 -7.33 -13.97 3.03
C LYS A 43 -6.13 -14.42 3.86
N LEU A 44 -6.28 -14.51 5.18
CA LEU A 44 -5.26 -15.11 6.04
C LEU A 44 -5.16 -16.61 5.74
N ILE A 45 -3.93 -17.11 5.68
CA ILE A 45 -3.63 -18.53 5.54
C ILE A 45 -2.81 -18.99 6.73
N SER A 46 -3.05 -20.22 7.18
CA SER A 46 -2.16 -20.90 8.12
C SER A 46 -1.24 -21.81 7.31
N LEU A 47 0.07 -21.70 7.53
CA LEU A 47 1.11 -22.48 6.86
C LEU A 47 2.14 -22.90 7.89
N LYS A 48 2.39 -24.21 8.01
CA LYS A 48 3.50 -24.73 8.82
C LYS A 48 4.75 -24.79 7.95
N VAL A 49 5.85 -24.24 8.45
CA VAL A 49 7.18 -24.29 7.83
C VAL A 49 8.22 -24.60 8.89
N PRO A 50 9.35 -25.25 8.55
CA PRO A 50 10.48 -25.39 9.45
C PRO A 50 10.97 -24.04 9.97
N GLU A 51 11.35 -23.97 11.25
CA GLU A 51 11.73 -22.72 11.91
C GLU A 51 13.04 -22.15 11.34
N ASP A 52 14.03 -23.01 11.13
CA ASP A 52 15.32 -22.68 10.52
C ASP A 52 15.17 -22.08 9.12
N LEU A 53 14.26 -22.64 8.32
CA LEU A 53 13.92 -22.13 7.00
C LEU A 53 13.29 -20.74 7.10
N LEU A 54 12.31 -20.56 8.00
CA LEU A 54 11.60 -19.29 8.15
C LEU A 54 12.55 -18.17 8.60
N GLU A 55 13.42 -18.44 9.56
CA GLU A 55 14.38 -17.46 10.06
C GLU A 55 15.43 -17.08 9.00
N SER A 56 15.95 -18.07 8.28
CA SER A 56 16.87 -17.82 7.16
C SER A 56 16.21 -17.00 6.05
N PHE A 57 14.93 -17.30 5.75
CA PHE A 57 14.17 -16.57 4.75
C PHE A 57 13.89 -15.11 5.16
N LYS A 58 13.53 -14.87 6.43
CA LYS A 58 13.37 -13.52 6.98
C LYS A 58 14.66 -12.72 6.91
N ALA A 59 15.78 -13.33 7.30
CA ALA A 59 17.09 -12.69 7.26
C ALA A 59 17.45 -12.24 5.83
N LYS A 60 17.26 -13.12 4.85
CA LYS A 60 17.50 -12.80 3.43
C LYS A 60 16.57 -11.69 2.92
N ALA A 61 15.27 -11.75 3.25
CA ALA A 61 14.32 -10.72 2.84
C ALA A 61 14.71 -9.34 3.38
N ASN A 62 15.09 -9.26 4.66
CA ASN A 62 15.56 -8.03 5.29
C ASN A 62 16.83 -7.47 4.62
N GLN A 63 17.81 -8.32 4.28
CA GLN A 63 19.01 -7.91 3.54
C GLN A 63 18.68 -7.31 2.17
N THR A 64 17.61 -7.79 1.53
CA THR A 64 17.11 -7.25 0.25
C THR A 64 16.17 -6.04 0.41
N GLY A 65 15.98 -5.53 1.63
CA GLY A 65 15.14 -4.36 1.90
C GLY A 65 13.64 -4.61 1.74
N CYS A 66 13.17 -5.85 1.85
CA CYS A 66 11.76 -6.19 1.74
C CYS A 66 11.25 -7.02 2.93
N LEU A 67 9.97 -6.88 3.27
CA LEU A 67 9.32 -7.74 4.25
C LEU A 67 9.20 -9.17 3.69
N TYR A 68 9.48 -10.18 4.52
CA TYR A 68 9.42 -11.57 4.08
C TYR A 68 8.05 -11.98 3.51
N GLN A 69 6.94 -11.46 4.06
CA GLN A 69 5.60 -11.71 3.51
C GLN A 69 5.43 -11.13 2.09
N THR A 70 6.12 -10.04 1.78
CA THR A 70 6.15 -9.46 0.42
C THR A 70 6.88 -10.38 -0.54
N GLN A 71 8.00 -10.98 -0.10
CA GLN A 71 8.72 -11.95 -0.91
C GLN A 71 7.90 -13.23 -1.15
N ILE A 72 7.16 -13.74 -0.15
CA ILE A 72 6.24 -14.87 -0.33
C ILE A 72 5.20 -14.55 -1.41
N LYS A 73 4.54 -13.39 -1.34
CA LYS A 73 3.54 -12.97 -2.34
C LYS A 73 4.15 -12.81 -3.73
N LYS A 74 5.41 -12.38 -3.83
CA LYS A 74 6.14 -12.28 -5.10
C LYS A 74 6.36 -13.66 -5.71
N LEU A 75 6.91 -14.59 -4.94
CA LEU A 75 7.11 -15.98 -5.37
C LEU A 75 5.81 -16.64 -5.82
N MET A 76 4.71 -16.44 -5.08
CA MET A 76 3.40 -16.95 -5.48
C MET A 76 2.90 -16.43 -6.83
N ARG A 77 3.22 -15.17 -7.18
CA ARG A 77 2.83 -14.58 -8.48
C ARG A 77 3.73 -15.08 -9.59
N GLU A 78 5.04 -15.10 -9.35
CA GLU A 78 6.03 -15.60 -10.31
C GLU A 78 5.72 -17.06 -10.69
N TRP A 79 5.40 -17.89 -9.70
CA TRP A 79 4.98 -19.28 -9.93
C TRP A 79 3.74 -19.45 -10.81
N LEU A 80 2.81 -18.48 -10.84
CA LEU A 80 1.60 -18.54 -11.66
C LEU A 80 1.80 -17.97 -13.07
N MET A 81 2.95 -17.33 -13.34
CA MET A 81 3.27 -16.71 -14.62
C MET A 81 4.25 -17.54 -15.47
N GLU A 82 4.80 -18.63 -14.92
CA GLU A 82 5.38 -19.75 -15.68
C GLU A 82 4.27 -20.63 -16.29
#